data_AF-A0A957F744-F1
#
_entry.id   AF-A0A957F744-F1
#
_cell.length_a   1.000
_cell.length_b   1.000
_cell.length_c   1.000
_cell.angle_alpha   90.00
_cell.angle_beta   90.00
_cell.angle_gamma   90.00
#
_symmetry.space_group_name_H-M   'P 1'
#
loop_
_entity.id
_entity.type
_entity.pdbx_description
1 polymer ?
#
loop_
_entity_poly.entity_id
_entity_poly.type
_entity_poly.pdbx_seq_one_letter_code
_entity_poly.pdbx_strand_id
1 'polypeptide(L)'
;MTDSLNFTESEWELLESAPMMAGLLVGDLSAPEGWVNELNAVFDAAEWSEHASGSLLLRAVTERMVAREGDSIDLPADLPGSPAEARAHLIAGCRQAVKLVQQKLPAEAVAYRQWLLLLARKAAESTKEGGFLGIGGTLISAEERSALHELETALAIAG
;
A
#
# COMPACT_ATOMS: atom_id res chain seq x y z
N MET A 1 19.61 4.18 9.19
CA MET A 1 18.80 4.97 10.16
C MET A 1 17.62 4.16 10.72
N THR A 2 17.19 3.12 10.02
CA THR A 2 16.18 2.10 10.39
C THR A 2 16.43 1.37 11.71
N ASP A 3 17.70 1.09 12.09
CA ASP A 3 18.04 0.41 13.35
C ASP A 3 17.52 1.12 14.63
N SER A 4 17.20 2.41 14.55
CA SER A 4 16.69 3.19 15.68
C SER A 4 15.23 2.90 16.06
N LEU A 5 14.46 2.25 15.18
CA LEU A 5 13.02 2.01 15.38
C LEU A 5 12.71 0.65 16.04
N ASN A 6 13.75 -0.16 16.34
CA ASN A 6 13.66 -1.42 17.10
C ASN A 6 12.63 -2.44 16.55
N PHE A 7 12.50 -2.57 15.22
CA PHE A 7 11.74 -3.67 14.60
C PHE A 7 12.63 -4.88 14.30
N THR A 8 12.06 -6.08 14.37
CA THR A 8 12.71 -7.31 13.88
C THR A 8 12.64 -7.36 12.35
N GLU A 9 13.43 -8.24 11.71
CA GLU A 9 13.40 -8.34 10.25
C GLU A 9 12.01 -8.74 9.72
N SER A 10 11.36 -9.72 10.36
CA SER A 10 9.99 -10.13 9.99
C SER A 10 8.94 -9.02 10.20
N GLU A 11 9.18 -8.11 11.14
CA GLU A 11 8.33 -6.94 11.34
C GLU A 11 8.58 -5.89 10.25
N TRP A 12 9.84 -5.70 9.85
CA TRP A 12 10.22 -4.86 8.72
C TRP A 12 9.60 -5.34 7.41
N GLU A 13 9.70 -6.64 7.11
CA GLU A 13 9.08 -7.26 5.94
C GLU A 13 7.57 -6.94 5.86
N LEU A 14 6.86 -7.02 6.98
CA LEU A 14 5.45 -6.67 7.05
C LEU A 14 5.21 -5.18 6.78
N LEU A 15 6.04 -4.30 7.36
CA LEU A 15 5.90 -2.85 7.22
C LEU A 15 6.20 -2.37 5.79
N GLU A 16 7.13 -3.04 5.09
CA GLU A 16 7.49 -2.79 3.69
C GLU A 16 6.47 -3.35 2.72
N SER A 17 5.86 -4.49 3.05
CA SER A 17 4.85 -5.13 2.20
C SER A 17 3.52 -4.39 2.24
N ALA A 18 3.17 -3.74 3.36
CA ALA A 18 1.85 -3.11 3.52
C ALA A 18 1.54 -1.97 2.53
N PRO A 19 2.48 -1.06 2.18
CA PRO A 19 2.32 -0.13 1.07
C PRO A 19 1.93 -0.80 -0.25
N MET A 20 2.61 -1.89 -0.60
CA MET A 20 2.34 -2.64 -1.83
C MET A 20 0.97 -3.32 -1.76
N MET A 21 0.65 -3.95 -0.63
CA MET A 21 -0.68 -4.55 -0.42
C MET A 21 -1.82 -3.52 -0.53
N ALA A 22 -1.60 -2.29 -0.05
CA ALA A 22 -2.56 -1.20 -0.18
C ALA A 22 -2.76 -0.77 -1.63
N GLY A 23 -1.68 -0.68 -2.42
CA GLY A 23 -1.75 -0.40 -3.87
C GLY A 23 -2.41 -1.53 -4.67
N LEU A 24 -2.11 -2.78 -4.35
CA LEU A 24 -2.72 -3.94 -5.03
C LEU A 24 -4.24 -4.03 -4.82
N LEU A 25 -4.73 -3.56 -3.67
CA LEU A 25 -6.14 -3.64 -3.31
C LEU A 25 -7.08 -2.93 -4.31
N VAL A 26 -6.55 -1.89 -4.98
CA VAL A 26 -7.29 -1.10 -5.98
C VAL A 26 -7.03 -1.57 -7.42
N GLY A 27 -6.07 -2.49 -7.64
CA GLY A 27 -5.83 -3.09 -8.94
C GLY A 27 -6.89 -4.15 -9.31
N ASP A 28 -6.84 -4.62 -10.55
CA ASP A 28 -7.69 -5.74 -10.99
C ASP A 28 -7.21 -7.05 -10.36
N LEU A 29 -7.86 -7.45 -9.27
CA LEU A 29 -7.59 -8.70 -8.56
C LEU A 29 -7.86 -9.97 -9.38
N SER A 30 -8.48 -9.84 -10.55
CA SER A 30 -8.74 -10.95 -11.48
C SER A 30 -7.65 -11.09 -12.56
N ALA A 31 -6.77 -10.08 -12.70
CA ALA A 31 -5.72 -10.02 -13.72
C ALA A 31 -4.39 -9.52 -13.10
N PRO A 32 -3.76 -10.33 -12.22
CA PRO A 32 -2.56 -9.95 -11.47
C PRO A 32 -1.34 -9.59 -12.33
N GLU A 33 -1.28 -10.08 -13.57
CA GLU A 33 -0.24 -9.75 -14.54
C GLU A 33 -0.19 -8.26 -14.92
N GLY A 34 -1.26 -7.50 -14.63
CA GLY A 34 -1.39 -6.09 -15.00
C GLY A 34 -0.80 -5.08 -14.01
N TRP A 35 -0.36 -5.49 -12.82
CA TRP A 35 -0.12 -4.57 -11.68
C TRP A 35 1.15 -3.71 -11.73
N VAL A 36 1.90 -3.74 -12.82
CA VAL A 36 3.19 -3.02 -12.91
C VAL A 36 2.99 -1.52 -12.68
N ASN A 37 1.95 -0.92 -13.28
CA ASN A 37 1.71 0.51 -13.17
C ASN A 37 1.22 0.92 -11.79
N GLU A 38 0.37 0.10 -11.16
CA GLU A 38 -0.13 0.29 -9.81
C GLU A 38 1.00 0.27 -8.79
N LEU A 39 1.91 -0.71 -8.91
CA LEU A 39 3.03 -0.88 -8.00
C LEU A 39 4.07 0.22 -8.16
N ASN A 40 4.39 0.63 -9.39
CA ASN A 40 5.26 1.79 -9.63
C ASN A 40 4.66 3.07 -9.03
N ALA A 41 3.35 3.28 -9.14
CA ALA A 41 2.69 4.43 -8.54
C ALA A 41 2.75 4.43 -7.00
N VAL A 42 2.83 3.26 -6.37
CA VAL A 42 3.09 3.15 -4.92
C VAL A 42 4.49 3.65 -4.59
N PHE A 43 5.52 3.23 -5.35
CA PHE A 43 6.90 3.71 -5.15
C PHE A 43 7.00 5.21 -5.33
N ASP A 44 6.51 5.75 -6.47
CA ASP A 44 6.51 7.19 -6.75
C ASP A 44 5.82 7.99 -5.64
N ALA A 45 4.67 7.51 -5.16
CA ALA A 45 3.92 8.17 -4.11
C ALA A 45 4.62 8.06 -2.74
N ALA A 46 5.28 6.94 -2.44
CA ALA A 46 6.05 6.74 -1.22
C ALA A 46 7.24 7.71 -1.17
N GLU A 47 8.05 7.75 -2.22
CA GLU A 47 9.19 8.68 -2.36
C GLU A 47 8.73 10.14 -2.26
N TRP A 48 7.66 10.51 -2.96
CA TRP A 48 7.13 11.86 -2.92
C TRP A 48 6.64 12.28 -1.52
N SER A 49 5.98 11.38 -0.80
CA SER A 49 5.31 11.70 0.46
C SER A 49 6.20 11.57 1.69
N GLU A 50 7.29 10.80 1.65
CA GLU A 50 8.15 10.63 2.82
C GLU A 50 8.75 11.96 3.30
N HIS A 51 9.20 12.81 2.38
CA HIS A 51 9.80 14.12 2.67
C HIS A 51 8.79 15.12 3.23
N ALA A 52 7.51 14.96 2.91
CA ALA A 52 6.44 15.83 3.38
C ALA A 52 5.90 15.43 4.77
N SER A 53 6.07 14.16 5.16
CA SER A 53 5.40 13.58 6.33
C SER A 53 6.02 13.96 7.68
N GLY A 54 7.32 14.25 7.73
CA GLY A 54 8.07 14.43 8.98
C GLY A 54 8.18 13.15 9.84
N SER A 55 7.62 12.02 9.39
CA SER A 55 7.62 10.75 10.11
C SER A 55 8.93 9.99 9.89
N LEU A 56 9.55 9.55 10.98
CA LEU A 56 10.75 8.71 10.90
C LEU A 56 10.42 7.32 10.34
N LEU A 57 9.23 6.80 10.65
CA LEU A 57 8.79 5.50 10.19
C LEU A 57 8.54 5.48 8.69
N LEU A 58 7.80 6.45 8.15
CA LEU A 58 7.46 6.48 6.72
C LEU A 58 8.72 6.57 5.86
N ARG A 59 9.67 7.41 6.27
CA ARG A 59 10.98 7.50 5.61
C ARG A 59 11.75 6.17 5.70
N ALA A 60 11.80 5.56 6.88
CA ALA A 60 12.51 4.28 7.06
C ALA A 60 11.90 3.15 6.22
N VAL A 61 10.57 3.10 6.09
CA VAL A 61 9.87 2.11 5.25
C VAL A 61 10.16 2.38 3.78
N THR A 62 10.07 3.63 3.34
CA THR A 62 10.32 4.02 1.95
C THR A 62 11.77 3.74 1.53
N GLU A 63 12.76 4.12 2.36
CA GLU A 63 14.18 3.80 2.14
C GLU A 63 14.40 2.30 1.92
N ARG A 64 13.72 1.45 2.70
CA ARG A 64 13.84 -0.02 2.60
C ARG A 64 13.12 -0.57 1.37
N MET A 65 11.95 -0.02 1.02
CA MET A 65 11.25 -0.36 -0.22
C MET A 65 12.10 -0.05 -1.46
N VAL A 66 12.65 1.17 -1.56
CA VAL A 66 13.47 1.61 -2.70
C VAL A 66 14.77 0.81 -2.79
N ALA A 67 15.40 0.48 -1.65
CA ALA A 67 16.58 -0.38 -1.63
C ALA A 67 16.30 -1.79 -2.18
N ARG A 68 15.05 -2.25 -2.12
CA ARG A 68 14.61 -3.55 -2.65
C ARG A 68 14.09 -3.50 -4.09
N GLU A 69 13.71 -2.33 -4.61
CA GLU A 69 13.13 -2.17 -5.96
C GLU A 69 14.03 -2.71 -7.10
N GLY A 70 15.34 -2.84 -6.86
CA GLY A 70 16.29 -3.46 -7.80
C GLY A 70 16.19 -4.99 -7.93
N ASP A 71 15.60 -5.67 -6.93
CA ASP A 71 15.15 -7.05 -7.01
C ASP A 71 13.65 -6.99 -7.33
N SER A 72 13.20 -7.69 -8.37
CA SER A 72 11.81 -7.70 -8.88
C SER A 72 10.73 -7.44 -7.81
N ILE A 73 9.73 -6.61 -8.14
CA ILE A 73 8.58 -6.37 -7.25
C ILE A 73 7.90 -7.72 -6.93
N ASP A 74 8.18 -8.24 -5.74
CA ASP A 74 7.62 -9.49 -5.28
C ASP A 74 6.16 -9.26 -4.91
N LEU A 75 5.26 -9.76 -5.75
CA LEU A 75 3.87 -9.92 -5.37
C LEU A 75 3.79 -10.84 -4.14
N PRO A 76 2.81 -10.65 -3.24
CA PRO A 76 2.60 -11.57 -2.15
C PRO A 76 2.48 -12.99 -2.71
N ALA A 77 3.47 -13.84 -2.43
CA ALA A 77 3.57 -15.18 -3.02
C ALA A 77 2.40 -16.09 -2.60
N ASP A 78 1.69 -15.70 -1.54
CA ASP A 78 0.53 -16.36 -0.95
C ASP A 78 -0.80 -15.69 -1.30
N LEU A 79 -0.83 -14.80 -2.30
CA LEU A 79 -2.08 -14.16 -2.70
C LEU A 79 -3.12 -15.20 -3.18
N PRO A 80 -4.32 -15.24 -2.55
CA PRO A 80 -5.37 -16.16 -2.97
C PRO A 80 -5.82 -15.94 -4.41
N GLY A 81 -6.19 -17.03 -5.10
CA GLY A 81 -6.63 -16.97 -6.50
C GLY A 81 -8.03 -16.39 -6.71
N SER A 82 -8.86 -16.26 -5.66
CA SER A 82 -10.16 -15.59 -5.78
C SER A 82 -10.04 -14.10 -5.45
N PRO A 83 -10.65 -13.19 -6.25
CA PRO A 83 -10.58 -11.75 -6.00
C PRO A 83 -11.08 -11.34 -4.61
N ALA A 84 -12.09 -12.03 -4.08
CA ALA A 84 -12.63 -11.76 -2.75
C ALA A 84 -11.69 -12.17 -1.62
N GLU A 85 -11.05 -13.34 -1.73
CA GLU A 85 -10.06 -13.78 -0.73
C GLU A 85 -8.77 -12.96 -0.84
N ALA A 86 -8.34 -12.60 -2.06
CA ALA A 86 -7.21 -11.70 -2.28
C ALA A 86 -7.45 -10.35 -1.61
N ARG A 87 -8.63 -9.75 -1.82
CA ARG A 87 -9.06 -8.51 -1.16
C ARG A 87 -8.99 -8.62 0.36
N ALA A 88 -9.54 -9.68 0.94
CA ALA A 88 -9.51 -9.90 2.39
C ALA A 88 -8.08 -10.10 2.91
N HIS A 89 -7.24 -10.81 2.17
CA HIS A 89 -5.83 -11.06 2.50
C HIS A 89 -5.03 -9.75 2.54
N LEU A 90 -5.12 -8.92 1.49
CA LEU A 90 -4.43 -7.63 1.40
C LEU A 90 -4.84 -6.68 2.53
N ILE A 91 -6.15 -6.57 2.80
CA ILE A 91 -6.66 -5.75 3.92
C ILE A 91 -6.14 -6.26 5.27
N ALA A 92 -6.09 -7.58 5.47
CA ALA A 92 -5.59 -8.18 6.70
C ALA A 92 -4.10 -7.84 6.92
N GLY A 93 -3.28 -7.87 5.88
CA GLY A 93 -1.88 -7.47 5.92
C GLY A 93 -1.69 -6.01 6.31
N CYS A 94 -2.41 -5.09 5.65
CA CYS A 94 -2.39 -3.66 6.01
C CYS A 94 -2.79 -3.43 7.47
N ARG A 95 -3.84 -4.12 7.95
CA ARG A 95 -4.30 -4.02 9.34
C ARG A 95 -3.25 -4.55 10.33
N GLN A 96 -2.56 -5.64 9.98
CA GLN A 96 -1.52 -6.21 10.83
C GLN A 96 -0.33 -5.25 10.97
N ALA A 97 0.08 -4.61 9.86
CA ALA A 97 1.13 -3.59 9.88
C ALA A 97 0.74 -2.38 10.74
N VAL A 98 -0.47 -1.84 10.56
CA VAL A 98 -0.96 -0.72 11.39
C VAL A 98 -1.02 -1.09 12.87
N LYS A 99 -1.47 -2.31 13.21
CA LYS A 99 -1.51 -2.80 14.59
C LYS A 99 -0.10 -2.89 15.19
N LEU A 100 0.87 -3.39 14.43
CA LEU A 100 2.27 -3.45 14.85
C LEU A 100 2.82 -2.06 15.16
N VAL A 101 2.59 -1.09 14.26
CA VAL A 101 2.99 0.31 14.49
C VAL A 101 2.28 0.87 15.72
N GLN A 102 0.98 0.65 15.88
CA GLN A 102 0.25 1.10 17.06
C GLN A 102 0.81 0.55 18.38
N GLN A 103 1.31 -0.68 18.37
CA GLN A 103 1.90 -1.32 19.55
C GLN A 103 3.29 -0.79 19.87
N LYS A 104 4.15 -0.57 18.87
CA LYS A 104 5.56 -0.22 19.09
C LYS A 104 5.86 1.27 18.99
N LEU A 105 5.15 1.96 18.10
CA LEU A 105 5.30 3.39 17.78
C LEU A 105 3.92 4.07 17.69
N PRO A 106 3.14 4.15 18.79
CA PRO A 106 1.78 4.69 18.77
C PRO A 106 1.67 6.12 18.21
N ALA A 107 2.73 6.92 18.36
CA ALA A 107 2.81 8.27 17.80
C ALA A 107 2.85 8.29 16.26
N GLU A 108 3.38 7.24 15.63
CA GLU A 108 3.52 7.12 14.17
C GLU A 108 2.30 6.44 13.53
N ALA A 109 1.45 5.79 14.33
CA ALA A 109 0.36 4.94 13.85
C ALA A 109 -0.71 5.69 13.04
N VAL A 110 -0.93 6.97 13.32
CA VAL A 110 -1.86 7.82 12.56
C VAL A 110 -1.29 8.12 11.18
N ALA A 111 -0.04 8.60 11.15
CA ALA A 111 0.65 8.91 9.90
C ALA A 111 0.74 7.67 9.00
N TYR A 112 1.11 6.51 9.57
CA TYR A 112 1.27 5.28 8.83
C TYR A 112 -0.04 4.78 8.17
N ARG A 113 -1.16 4.75 8.90
CA ARG A 113 -2.43 4.30 8.29
C ARG A 113 -2.96 5.27 7.23
N GLN A 114 -2.83 6.59 7.46
CA GLN A 114 -3.22 7.60 6.48
C GLN A 114 -2.35 7.51 5.22
N TRP A 115 -1.07 7.21 5.40
CA TRP A 115 -0.13 6.99 4.32
C TRP A 115 -0.50 5.77 3.47
N LEU A 116 -0.82 4.62 4.07
CA LEU A 116 -1.30 3.45 3.31
C LEU A 116 -2.53 3.77 2.44
N LEU A 117 -3.49 4.53 2.97
CA LEU A 117 -4.66 4.97 2.21
C LEU A 117 -4.29 5.94 1.07
N LEU A 118 -3.35 6.86 1.31
CA LEU A 118 -2.82 7.77 0.29
C LEU A 118 -2.17 7.00 -0.87
N LEU A 119 -1.33 6.00 -0.55
CA LEU A 119 -0.65 5.19 -1.57
C LEU A 119 -1.65 4.39 -2.40
N ALA A 120 -2.63 3.74 -1.75
CA ALA A 120 -3.72 3.05 -2.45
C ALA A 120 -4.48 3.99 -3.40
N ARG A 121 -4.77 5.22 -2.97
CA ARG A 121 -5.43 6.22 -3.82
C ARG A 121 -4.56 6.62 -5.01
N LYS A 122 -3.25 6.76 -4.82
CA LYS A 122 -2.32 7.10 -5.90
C LYS A 122 -2.17 5.98 -6.93
N ALA A 123 -2.15 4.73 -6.47
CA ALA A 123 -2.20 3.57 -7.36
C ALA A 123 -3.47 3.58 -8.22
N ALA A 124 -4.66 3.77 -7.62
CA ALA A 124 -5.93 3.86 -8.35
C ALA A 124 -5.96 5.03 -9.36
N GLU A 125 -5.26 6.12 -9.06
CA GLU A 125 -5.16 7.26 -9.96
C GLU A 125 -4.27 6.99 -11.19
N SER A 126 -3.34 6.01 -11.11
CA SER A 126 -2.32 5.68 -12.12
C SER A 126 -2.78 4.68 -13.19
N THR A 127 -3.69 3.76 -12.86
CA THR A 127 -4.25 2.73 -13.77
C THR A 127 -4.88 3.30 -15.06
N LYS A 128 -5.10 4.62 -15.10
CA LYS A 128 -5.68 5.40 -16.20
C LYS A 128 -4.87 5.36 -17.51
N GLU A 129 -3.60 4.96 -17.48
CA GLU A 129 -2.78 4.86 -18.70
C GLU A 129 -2.70 3.45 -19.29
N GLY A 130 -3.26 2.41 -18.64
CA GLY A 130 -2.96 1.01 -18.98
C GLY A 130 -4.11 0.04 -19.25
N GLY A 131 -5.36 0.26 -18.82
CA GLY A 131 -6.39 -0.77 -19.00
C GLY A 131 -7.83 -0.36 -18.66
N PHE A 132 -8.73 -0.86 -19.52
CA PHE A 132 -10.19 -0.74 -19.52
C PHE A 132 -10.78 0.64 -19.87
N LEU A 133 -11.08 0.81 -21.17
CA LEU A 133 -11.84 1.88 -21.82
C LEU A 133 -11.13 3.25 -21.90
N GLY A 134 -10.37 3.41 -22.99
CA GLY A 134 -9.99 4.71 -23.51
C GLY A 134 -11.20 5.59 -23.82
N ILE A 135 -11.66 6.35 -22.81
CA ILE A 135 -12.34 7.63 -22.93
C ILE A 135 -11.93 8.42 -21.69
N GLY A 136 -11.11 9.46 -21.87
CA GLY A 136 -10.52 10.23 -20.78
C GLY A 136 -11.54 10.64 -19.71
N GLY A 137 -11.20 10.37 -18.45
CA GLY A 137 -11.94 10.83 -17.29
C GLY A 137 -11.14 10.54 -16.04
N THR A 138 -10.96 11.54 -15.19
CA THR A 138 -10.24 11.50 -13.91
C THR A 138 -10.92 10.63 -12.84
N LEU A 139 -11.77 9.68 -13.21
CA LEU A 139 -12.70 9.04 -12.30
C LEU A 139 -12.16 7.68 -11.82
N ILE A 140 -11.89 7.59 -10.52
CA ILE A 140 -11.73 6.31 -9.80
C ILE A 140 -13.00 5.47 -10.04
N SER A 141 -12.84 4.20 -10.43
CA SER A 141 -13.94 3.27 -10.73
C SER A 141 -14.82 3.01 -9.48
N ALA A 142 -15.99 2.38 -9.67
CA ALA A 142 -16.86 2.07 -8.53
C ALA A 142 -16.19 1.01 -7.62
N GLU A 143 -15.50 0.07 -8.24
CA GLU A 143 -14.76 -1.03 -7.64
C GLU A 143 -13.56 -0.51 -6.84
N GLU A 144 -12.73 0.35 -7.43
CA GLU A 144 -11.62 1.01 -6.73
C GLU A 144 -12.10 1.86 -5.54
N ARG A 145 -13.23 2.57 -5.70
CA ARG A 145 -13.80 3.36 -4.61
C ARG A 145 -14.30 2.49 -3.47
N SER A 146 -14.92 1.35 -3.77
CA SER A 146 -15.29 0.34 -2.77
C SER A 146 -14.04 -0.17 -2.04
N ALA A 147 -13.00 -0.51 -2.80
CA ALA A 147 -11.73 -0.98 -2.26
C ALA A 147 -11.09 0.03 -1.29
N LEU A 148 -11.03 1.30 -1.68
CA LEU A 148 -10.51 2.37 -0.82
C LEU A 148 -11.34 2.55 0.45
N HIS A 149 -12.67 2.49 0.35
CA HIS A 149 -13.56 2.62 1.51
C HIS A 149 -13.43 1.43 2.47
N GLU A 150 -13.27 0.21 1.95
CA GLU A 150 -12.99 -0.97 2.76
C GLU A 150 -11.65 -0.86 3.49
N LEU A 151 -10.61 -0.37 2.82
CA LEU A 151 -9.31 -0.09 3.45
C LEU A 151 -9.45 0.97 4.56
N GLU A 152 -10.10 2.09 4.26
CA GLU A 152 -10.35 3.18 5.20
C GLU A 152 -11.05 2.67 6.47
N THR A 153 -12.11 1.88 6.29
CA THR A 153 -12.86 1.23 7.36
C THR A 153 -11.96 0.28 8.16
N ALA A 154 -11.21 -0.60 7.49
CA ALA A 154 -10.36 -1.59 8.13
C ALA A 154 -9.21 -0.97 8.93
N LEU A 155 -8.72 0.18 8.49
CA LEU A 155 -7.67 0.94 9.16
C LEU A 155 -8.19 1.92 10.22
N ALA A 156 -9.52 1.99 10.43
CA ALA A 156 -10.16 2.92 11.36
C ALA A 156 -9.76 4.38 11.11
N ILE A 157 -9.73 4.77 9.84
CA ILE A 157 -9.59 6.17 9.42
C ILE A 157 -11.01 6.76 9.42
N ALA A 158 -11.20 7.87 10.12
CA ALA A 158 -12.47 8.58 10.08
C ALA A 158 -12.59 9.29 8.72
N GLY A 159 -13.67 9.01 7.99
CA GLY A 159 -14.01 9.68 6.72
C GLY A 159 -14.53 11.10 6.90
#